data_AF-A0A6L3XYS1-F1
#
_entry.id   AF-A0A6L3XYS1-F1
#
_cell.length_a   1.000
_cell.length_b   1.000
_cell.length_c   1.000
_cell.angle_alpha   90.00
_cell.angle_beta   90.00
_cell.angle_gamma   90.00
#
_symmetry.space_group_name_H-M   'P 1'
#
loop_
_entity.id
_entity.type
_entity.pdbx_description
1 polymer ?
#
loop_
_entity_poly.entity_id
_entity_poly.type
_entity_poly.pdbx_seq_one_letter_code
_entity_poly.pdbx_strand_id
1 'polypeptide(L)' 'HTAGSGEGPEGLGHVVDLPVLVVNNDGKATDPVVAPRLKKLDEVKGKALMVHVGGDNMSDQPKPLGGGGARYACGVI' A
#
# COMPACT_ATOMS: atom_id res chain seq x y z
N HIS A 1 -12.98 5.77 12.03
CA HIS A 1 -11.78 5.00 11.64
C HIS A 1 -10.58 5.73 12.19
N THR A 2 -10.07 5.28 13.34
CA THR A 2 -8.83 5.78 13.95
C THR A 2 -7.66 5.33 13.08
N ALA A 3 -6.89 6.28 12.57
CA ALA A 3 -5.67 6.01 11.81
C ALA A 3 -4.64 5.37 12.76
N GLY A 4 -4.45 4.05 12.67
CA GLY A 4 -3.41 3.33 13.39
C GLY A 4 -2.04 3.66 12.80
N SER A 5 -1.02 3.69 13.66
CA SER A 5 0.36 4.11 13.41
C SER A 5 0.93 3.64 12.07
N GLY A 6 1.67 4.53 11.39
CA GLY A 6 2.31 4.31 10.09
C GLY A 6 3.52 3.38 10.10
N GLU A 7 3.44 2.27 10.82
CA GLU A 7 4.55 1.32 10.99
C GLU A 7 4.74 0.37 9.78
N GLY A 8 4.08 0.65 8.66
CA GLY A 8 4.23 -0.08 7.40
C GLY A 8 3.85 -1.57 7.47
N PRO A 9 4.19 -2.36 6.43
CA PRO A 9 3.81 -3.77 6.32
C PRO A 9 4.44 -4.68 7.40
N GLU A 10 5.57 -4.24 7.97
CA GLU A 10 6.40 -5.01 8.91
C GLU A 10 6.10 -4.71 10.39
N GLY A 11 5.40 -3.61 10.70
CA GLY A 11 5.02 -3.24 12.08
C GLY A 11 3.51 -3.38 12.36
N LEU A 12 2.97 -2.56 13.28
CA LEU A 12 1.53 -2.54 13.60
C LEU A 12 0.68 -1.72 12.61
N GLY A 13 1.20 -1.45 11.40
CA GLY A 13 0.47 -0.79 10.32
C GLY A 13 -0.80 -1.52 9.91
N HIS A 14 -1.57 -0.96 8.98
CA HIS A 14 -2.80 -1.62 8.56
C HIS A 14 -2.50 -3.00 7.95
N VAL A 15 -3.39 -3.96 8.17
CA VAL A 15 -3.27 -5.35 7.65
C VAL A 15 -3.14 -5.38 6.11
N VAL A 16 -3.57 -4.32 5.44
CA VAL A 16 -3.56 -4.14 3.98
C VAL A 16 -2.41 -3.27 3.47
N ASP A 17 -1.50 -2.83 4.34
CA ASP A 17 -0.33 -2.08 3.89
C ASP A 17 0.61 -3.03 3.14
N LEU A 18 0.97 -2.63 1.93
CA LEU A 18 1.83 -3.37 1.03
C LEU A 18 3.18 -2.65 0.91
N PRO A 19 4.28 -3.38 0.71
CA PRO A 19 5.55 -2.78 0.30
C PRO A 19 5.39 -1.89 -0.94
N VAL A 20 6.31 -0.93 -1.09
CA VAL A 20 6.34 -0.02 -2.25
C VAL A 20 6.37 -0.81 -3.56
N LEU A 21 5.49 -0.42 -4.49
CA LEU A 21 5.51 -0.90 -5.86
C LEU A 21 6.64 -0.20 -6.63
N VAL A 22 7.68 -0.96 -7.00
CA VAL A 22 8.81 -0.44 -7.77
C VAL A 22 8.47 -0.44 -9.26
N VAL A 23 8.65 0.71 -9.90
CA VAL A 23 8.43 0.91 -11.34
C VAL A 23 9.78 1.18 -12.00
N ASN A 24 10.10 0.43 -13.06
CA ASN A 24 11.32 0.64 -13.82
C ASN A 24 11.21 1.86 -14.77
N ASN A 25 12.32 2.20 -15.44
CA ASN A 25 12.39 3.35 -16.35
C ASN A 25 11.44 3.26 -17.57
N ASP A 26 10.95 2.06 -17.90
CA ASP A 26 9.96 1.85 -18.97
C ASP A 26 8.51 2.02 -18.47
N GLY A 27 8.32 2.43 -17.20
CA GLY A 27 7.00 2.59 -16.59
C GLY A 27 6.34 1.25 -16.22
N LYS A 28 7.10 0.16 -16.09
CA LYS A 28 6.57 -1.17 -15.76
C LYS A 28 6.95 -1.58 -14.33
N ALA A 29 5.97 -2.13 -13.60
CA ALA A 29 6.19 -2.83 -12.34
C ALA A 29 5.92 -4.32 -12.56
N THR A 30 6.99 -5.12 -12.56
CA THR A 30 6.91 -6.59 -12.78
C THR A 30 7.28 -7.40 -11.55
N ASP A 31 7.89 -6.76 -10.55
CA ASP A 31 8.28 -7.41 -9.32
C ASP A 31 7.05 -7.65 -8.43
N PRO A 32 6.86 -8.87 -7.90
CA PRO A 32 5.73 -9.18 -7.06
C PRO A 32 5.85 -8.46 -5.71
N VAL A 33 4.72 -7.91 -5.25
CA VAL A 33 4.59 -7.35 -3.90
C VAL A 33 3.94 -8.39 -2.99
N VAL A 34 4.58 -8.68 -1.86
CA VAL A 34 4.11 -9.71 -0.92
C VAL A 34 3.36 -9.06 0.24
N ALA A 35 2.18 -9.60 0.55
CA ALA A 35 1.32 -9.17 1.66
C ALA A 35 1.34 -10.21 2.80
N PRO A 36 2.38 -10.26 3.66
CA PRO A 36 2.57 -11.37 4.60
C PRO A 36 1.47 -11.47 5.67
N ARG A 37 0.73 -10.38 5.91
CA ARG A 37 -0.32 -10.28 6.92
C ARG A 37 -1.71 -10.67 6.41
N LEU A 38 -1.92 -10.71 5.09
CA LEU A 38 -3.15 -11.18 4.47
C LEU A 38 -3.17 -12.71 4.47
N LYS A 39 -4.04 -13.33 5.27
CA LYS A 39 -4.06 -14.80 5.43
C LYS A 39 -5.11 -15.49 4.57
N LYS A 40 -6.17 -14.77 4.19
CA LYS A 40 -7.27 -15.29 3.36
C LYS A 40 -7.71 -14.24 2.34
N LEU A 41 -7.99 -14.67 1.11
CA LEU A 41 -8.50 -13.79 0.05
C LEU A 41 -9.85 -13.15 0.40
N ASP A 42 -10.69 -13.83 1.17
CA ASP A 42 -11.99 -13.30 1.61
C ASP A 42 -11.85 -12.02 2.45
N GLU A 43 -10.70 -11.78 3.09
CA GLU A 43 -10.45 -10.57 3.87
C GLU A 43 -10.34 -9.31 2.99
N VAL A 44 -10.08 -9.47 1.68
CA VAL A 44 -9.93 -8.38 0.71
C VAL A 44 -10.96 -8.39 -0.41
N LYS A 45 -11.87 -9.35 -0.42
CA LYS A 45 -12.95 -9.43 -1.41
C LYS A 45 -13.83 -8.18 -1.35
N GLY A 46 -14.03 -7.54 -2.51
CA GLY A 46 -14.79 -6.29 -2.61
C GLY A 46 -14.07 -5.05 -2.08
N LYS A 47 -12.78 -5.17 -1.70
CA LYS A 47 -11.90 -4.02 -1.43
C LYS A 47 -11.16 -3.63 -2.72
N ALA A 48 -10.54 -2.46 -2.73
CA ALA A 48 -9.75 -1.99 -3.86
C ALA A 48 -8.26 -1.95 -3.53
N LEU A 49 -7.44 -2.42 -4.48
CA LEU A 49 -6.02 -2.11 -4.52
C LEU A 49 -5.84 -0.71 -5.11
N MET A 50 -5.04 0.12 -4.46
CA MET A 50 -4.84 1.53 -4.82
C MET A 50 -3.36 1.81 -5.10
N VAL A 51 -3.05 2.44 -6.23
CA VAL A 51 -1.73 2.95 -6.55
C VAL A 51 -1.75 4.48 -6.45
N HIS A 52 -0.78 5.04 -5.72
CA HIS A 52 -0.63 6.49 -5.55
C HIS A 52 0.45 7.04 -6.51
N VAL A 53 0.41 8.35 -6.81
CA VAL A 53 1.32 9.00 -7.77
C VAL A 53 2.73 9.22 -7.19
N GLY A 54 2.83 9.39 -5.89
CA GLY A 54 4.07 9.61 -5.14
C GLY A 54 4.52 8.36 -4.39
N GLY A 55 5.78 8.38 -3.97
CA GLY A 55 6.34 7.34 -3.11
C GLY A 55 5.75 7.36 -1.70
N ASP A 56 5.77 6.21 -1.04
CA ASP A 56 5.51 6.10 0.39
C ASP A 56 6.70 6.70 1.16
N ASN A 57 6.43 7.52 2.17
CA ASN A 57 7.43 8.17 2.99
C ASN A 57 7.88 7.31 4.18
N MET A 58 7.20 6.16 4.43
CA MET A 58 7.57 5.15 5.44
C MET A 58 8.01 5.77 6.78
N SER A 59 7.32 6.83 7.20
CA SER A 59 7.75 7.69 8.30
C SER A 59 6.95 7.39 9.57
N ASP A 60 7.62 7.43 10.72
CA ASP A 60 7.00 7.34 12.06
C ASP A 60 5.93 8.43 12.30
N GLN A 61 5.98 9.52 11.52
CA GLN A 61 4.93 10.54 11.42
C GLN A 61 4.51 10.66 9.95
N PRO A 62 3.66 9.75 9.45
CA PRO A 62 3.34 9.69 8.04
C PRO A 62 2.57 10.94 7.61
N LYS A 63 2.89 11.47 6.42
CA LYS A 63 2.03 12.45 5.76
C LYS A 63 0.69 11.77 5.41
N PRO A 64 -0.39 12.52 5.19
CA PRO A 64 -1.64 11.93 4.68
C PRO A 64 -1.35 10.98 3.51
N LEU A 65 -1.95 9.78 3.53
CA LEU A 65 -1.73 8.69 2.54
C LEU A 65 -0.28 8.18 2.46
N GLY A 66 0.47 8.20 3.57
CA GLY A 66 1.88 7.80 3.58
C GLY A 66 2.76 8.70 2.70
N GLY A 67 2.31 9.90 2.35
CA GLY A 67 3.03 10.77 1.41
C GLY A 67 2.87 10.42 -0.08
N GLY A 68 2.10 9.38 -0.41
CA GLY A 68 1.85 8.96 -1.80
C GLY A 68 1.07 9.96 -2.66
N GLY A 69 0.44 10.97 -2.06
CA GLY A 69 -0.26 12.02 -2.81
C GLY A 69 -1.52 11.52 -3.52
N ALA A 70 -1.76 11.96 -4.75
CA ALA A 70 -2.98 11.64 -5.48
C ALA A 70 -3.11 10.14 -5.80
N ARG A 71 -4.35 9.66 -5.97
CA ARG A 71 -4.66 8.27 -6.37
C ARG A 71 -4.52 8.16 -7.90
N TYR A 72 -3.56 7.37 -8.36
CA TYR A 72 -3.29 7.17 -9.78
C TYR A 72 -4.23 6.13 -10.40
N ALA A 73 -4.37 4.97 -9.76
CA ALA A 73 -5.18 3.87 -10.25
C ALA A 73 -5.81 3.06 -9.10
N CYS A 74 -6.93 2.41 -9.39
CA CYS A 74 -7.58 1.50 -8.47
C CYS A 74 -8.26 0.33 -9.18
N GLY A 75 -8.28 -0.84 -8.54
CA GLY A 75 -9.01 -2.01 -9.01
C GLY A 75 -9.61 -2.79 -7.86
N VAL A 76 -10.87 -3.21 -8.00
CA VAL A 76 -11.55 -4.06 -7.01
C VAL A 76 -11.03 -5.49 -7.10
N ILE A 77 -10.81 -6.12 -5.96
CA ILE A 77 -10.38 -7.51 -5.79
C ILE A 77 -11.60 -8.41 -5.61
#